data_AF-K9TL80-F1
#
_entry.id   AF-K9TL80-F1
#
_cell.length_a   1.000
_cell.length_b   1.000
_cell.length_c   1.000
_cell.angle_alpha   90.00
_cell.angle_beta   90.00
_cell.angle_gamma   90.00
#
_symmetry.space_group_name_H-M   'P 1'
#
loop_
_entity.id
_entity.type
_entity.pdbx_description
1 polymer ?
#
loop_
_entity_poly.entity_id
_entity_poly.type
_entity_poly.pdbx_seq_one_letter_code
_entity_poly.pdbx_strand_id
1 'polypeptide(L)'
;MVQSSADKKLPLLNKIPEPLKTLINKIREEHYPELYEPEADGTACLDDALNDILDVFQNSGKTLCHLRYVWLALILALVVEPTVKSYQPQNNFTQSTLELLERWIFSQIDSDLSSKKLQIELQQEIDNLEAIVAEPIDPVQTGDIANLQIISESRDVFKNAIRVLDREQAKDATLEILQDCLEGYAIFPGSSGRRDLFDWWLLEVVPASWYLLSPRALYVGEWLENQEEFQLERIKKLQEISSQVRSIFTKNAST
;
A
#
# COMPACT_ATOMS: atom_id res chain seq x y z
N MET A 1 -28.37 -24.72 9.99
CA MET A 1 -27.26 -24.35 9.08
C MET A 1 -26.77 -22.99 9.53
N VAL A 2 -25.55 -22.91 10.05
CA VAL A 2 -24.94 -21.64 10.45
C VAL A 2 -24.23 -21.10 9.22
N GLN A 3 -24.66 -19.96 8.69
CA GLN A 3 -23.91 -19.25 7.66
C GLN A 3 -22.60 -18.75 8.27
N SER A 4 -21.48 -19.06 7.60
CA SER A 4 -20.15 -18.62 8.00
C SER A 4 -20.07 -17.09 8.02
N SER A 5 -19.28 -16.52 8.94
CA SER A 5 -19.08 -15.06 9.01
C SER A 5 -18.33 -14.49 7.78
N ALA A 6 -17.76 -15.36 6.93
CA ALA A 6 -17.11 -14.98 5.68
C ALA A 6 -18.07 -14.28 4.69
N ASP A 7 -19.33 -14.73 4.58
CA ASP A 7 -20.30 -14.21 3.58
C ASP A 7 -20.69 -12.74 3.83
N LYS A 8 -20.39 -12.20 5.01
CA LYS A 8 -20.60 -10.78 5.35
C LYS A 8 -19.38 -9.89 5.10
N LYS A 9 -18.21 -10.43 4.72
CA LYS A 9 -16.99 -9.61 4.55
C LYS A 9 -17.14 -8.55 3.44
N LEU A 10 -17.36 -8.89 2.17
CA LEU A 10 -16.85 -8.07 1.05
C LEU A 10 -17.89 -7.29 0.20
N PRO A 11 -18.15 -5.99 0.48
CA PRO A 11 -18.97 -5.12 -0.37
C PRO A 11 -18.23 -4.46 -1.55
N LEU A 12 -16.89 -4.51 -1.60
CA LEU A 12 -16.07 -3.99 -2.71
C LEU A 12 -15.70 -5.07 -3.73
N LEU A 13 -15.37 -6.29 -3.29
CA LEU A 13 -15.10 -7.43 -4.19
C LEU A 13 -16.29 -7.74 -5.10
N ASN A 14 -17.52 -7.53 -4.62
CA ASN A 14 -18.74 -7.72 -5.41
C ASN A 14 -18.99 -6.63 -6.46
N LYS A 15 -18.10 -5.63 -6.59
CA LYS A 15 -18.23 -4.53 -7.56
C LYS A 15 -17.16 -4.55 -8.64
N ILE A 16 -15.95 -5.01 -8.32
CA ILE A 16 -14.82 -5.07 -9.27
C ILE A 16 -15.19 -5.92 -10.51
N PRO A 17 -14.53 -5.70 -11.67
CA PRO A 17 -14.80 -6.45 -12.88
C PRO A 17 -14.59 -7.97 -12.69
N GLU A 18 -15.45 -8.78 -13.32
CA GLU A 18 -15.42 -10.23 -13.18
C GLU A 18 -14.06 -10.89 -13.53
N PRO A 19 -13.25 -10.39 -14.49
CA PRO A 19 -11.89 -10.89 -14.71
C PRO A 19 -10.98 -10.72 -13.47
N LEU A 20 -10.98 -9.55 -12.83
CA LEU A 20 -10.20 -9.30 -11.61
C LEU A 20 -10.72 -10.13 -10.43
N LYS A 21 -12.04 -10.29 -10.31
CA LYS A 21 -12.67 -11.13 -9.29
C LYS A 21 -12.34 -12.62 -9.45
N THR A 22 -12.31 -13.10 -10.69
CA THR A 22 -11.88 -14.47 -11.02
C THR A 22 -10.41 -14.68 -10.68
N LEU A 23 -9.55 -13.72 -11.04
CA LEU A 23 -8.12 -13.76 -10.73
C LEU A 23 -7.86 -13.75 -9.22
N ILE A 24 -8.51 -12.85 -8.46
CA ILE A 24 -8.43 -12.79 -7.00
C ILE A 24 -8.86 -14.12 -6.36
N ASN A 25 -9.97 -14.72 -6.81
CA ASN A 25 -10.42 -15.99 -6.27
C ASN A 25 -9.42 -17.11 -6.56
N LYS A 26 -8.88 -17.19 -7.78
CA LYS A 26 -7.85 -18.17 -8.15
C LYS A 26 -6.62 -18.02 -7.25
N ILE A 27 -6.01 -16.83 -7.22
CA ILE A 27 -4.81 -16.51 -6.43
C ILE A 27 -5.02 -16.81 -4.94
N ARG A 28 -6.25 -16.60 -4.43
CA ARG A 28 -6.58 -16.92 -3.04
C ARG A 28 -6.70 -18.41 -2.75
N GLU A 29 -7.02 -19.24 -3.73
CA GLU A 29 -7.16 -20.69 -3.56
C GLU A 29 -5.81 -21.44 -3.63
N GLU A 30 -4.74 -20.77 -4.09
CA GLU A 30 -3.37 -21.29 -4.07
C GLU A 30 -2.71 -21.18 -2.67
N HIS A 31 -1.59 -21.89 -2.49
CA HIS A 31 -0.73 -21.85 -1.31
C HIS A 31 0.72 -21.53 -1.69
N TYR A 32 1.35 -20.59 -1.00
CA TYR A 32 2.62 -19.98 -1.39
C TYR A 32 3.74 -20.31 -0.39
N PRO A 33 4.87 -20.90 -0.83
CA PRO A 33 6.02 -21.15 0.05
C PRO A 33 6.58 -19.88 0.72
N GLU A 34 6.50 -18.74 0.04
CA GLU A 34 6.98 -17.42 0.47
C GLU A 34 6.17 -16.87 1.68
N LEU A 35 4.91 -17.30 1.80
CA LEU A 35 4.03 -17.03 2.94
C LEU A 35 4.20 -18.04 4.09
N TYR A 36 5.12 -19.00 3.95
CA TYR A 36 5.38 -20.11 4.88
C TYR A 36 4.18 -21.04 5.14
N GLU A 37 3.33 -21.23 4.12
CA GLU A 37 2.19 -22.16 4.19
C GLU A 37 2.69 -23.62 4.13
N PRO A 38 2.41 -24.48 5.14
CA PRO A 38 2.91 -25.86 5.15
C PRO A 38 2.23 -26.77 4.11
N GLU A 39 1.10 -26.34 3.55
CA GLU A 39 0.41 -26.99 2.42
C GLU A 39 1.01 -26.65 1.05
N ALA A 40 1.91 -25.66 0.96
CA ALA A 40 2.50 -25.24 -0.31
C ALA A 40 3.44 -26.31 -0.89
N ASP A 41 3.17 -26.75 -2.13
CA ASP A 41 3.95 -27.77 -2.83
C ASP A 41 5.08 -27.21 -3.71
N GLY A 42 5.21 -25.87 -3.77
CA GLY A 42 6.20 -25.16 -4.58
C GLY A 42 5.82 -24.98 -6.04
N THR A 43 4.56 -25.22 -6.43
CA THR A 43 4.08 -24.98 -7.81
C THR A 43 3.53 -23.58 -8.05
N ALA A 44 2.94 -22.94 -7.02
CA ALA A 44 2.56 -21.53 -7.05
C ALA A 44 3.76 -20.65 -6.68
N CYS A 45 3.88 -19.50 -7.35
CA CYS A 45 4.87 -18.46 -7.05
C CYS A 45 4.14 -17.17 -6.65
N LEU A 46 4.55 -16.58 -5.52
CA LEU A 46 3.91 -15.38 -5.00
C LEU A 46 4.15 -14.18 -5.94
N ASP A 47 5.39 -13.99 -6.39
CA ASP A 47 5.77 -12.93 -7.32
C ASP A 47 4.92 -12.91 -8.61
N ASP A 48 4.66 -14.08 -9.20
CA ASP A 48 3.79 -14.20 -10.38
C ASP A 48 2.36 -13.75 -10.06
N ALA A 49 1.81 -14.15 -8.90
CA ALA A 49 0.48 -13.79 -8.47
C ALA A 49 0.34 -12.29 -8.15
N LEU A 50 1.37 -11.68 -7.53
CA LEU A 50 1.43 -10.23 -7.31
C LEU A 50 1.47 -9.49 -8.65
N ASN A 51 2.30 -9.93 -9.59
CA ASN A 51 2.41 -9.36 -10.93
C ASN A 51 1.09 -9.44 -11.72
N ASP A 52 0.44 -10.60 -11.73
CA ASP A 52 -0.86 -10.83 -12.38
C ASP A 52 -1.92 -9.80 -11.92
N ILE A 53 -2.00 -9.54 -10.60
CA ILE A 53 -2.92 -8.54 -10.04
C ILE A 53 -2.57 -7.12 -10.49
N LEU A 54 -1.29 -6.75 -10.42
CA LEU A 54 -0.82 -5.42 -10.81
C LEU A 54 -1.02 -5.16 -12.31
N ASP A 55 -0.81 -6.15 -13.17
CA ASP A 55 -1.04 -6.01 -14.61
C ASP A 55 -2.52 -5.79 -14.97
N VAL A 56 -3.46 -6.29 -14.16
CA VAL A 56 -4.88 -5.97 -14.35
C VAL A 56 -5.15 -4.46 -14.16
N PHE A 57 -4.40 -3.76 -13.30
CA PHE A 57 -4.56 -2.30 -13.10
C PHE A 57 -4.25 -1.48 -14.35
N GLN A 58 -3.41 -2.00 -15.26
CA GLN A 58 -3.00 -1.33 -16.50
C GLN A 58 -4.13 -1.21 -17.54
N ASN A 59 -5.20 -2.00 -17.42
CA ASN A 59 -6.34 -2.07 -18.36
C ASN A 59 -7.31 -0.87 -18.23
N SER A 60 -6.81 0.35 -18.09
CA SER A 60 -7.60 1.57 -17.88
C SER A 60 -6.88 2.81 -18.46
N GLY A 61 -7.46 4.01 -18.30
CA GLY A 61 -6.80 5.23 -18.74
C GLY A 61 -5.52 5.51 -17.94
N LYS A 62 -4.43 5.92 -18.62
CA LYS A 62 -3.07 6.04 -18.05
C LYS A 62 -3.01 6.69 -16.66
N THR A 63 -3.71 7.81 -16.45
CA THR A 63 -3.76 8.50 -15.15
C THR A 63 -4.41 7.65 -14.06
N LEU A 64 -5.51 6.95 -14.37
CA LEU A 64 -6.19 6.08 -13.41
C LEU A 64 -5.35 4.84 -13.06
N CYS A 65 -4.66 4.24 -14.04
CA CYS A 65 -3.73 3.14 -13.77
C CYS A 65 -2.65 3.58 -12.78
N HIS A 66 -2.05 4.76 -13.02
CA HIS A 66 -1.03 5.30 -12.15
C HIS A 66 -1.55 5.60 -10.73
N LEU A 67 -2.71 6.25 -10.62
CA LEU A 67 -3.36 6.53 -9.35
C LEU A 67 -3.64 5.27 -8.52
N ARG A 68 -3.91 4.11 -9.14
CA ARG A 68 -4.11 2.84 -8.43
C ARG A 68 -2.83 2.33 -7.76
N TYR A 69 -1.68 2.46 -8.42
CA TYR A 69 -0.39 2.13 -7.83
C TYR A 69 -0.08 3.07 -6.66
N VAL A 70 -0.24 4.38 -6.86
CA VAL A 70 -0.01 5.39 -5.79
C VAL A 70 -0.95 5.17 -4.59
N TRP A 71 -2.21 4.79 -4.84
CA TRP A 71 -3.18 4.48 -3.78
C TRP A 71 -2.84 3.22 -3.00
N LEU A 72 -2.39 2.17 -3.69
CA LEU A 72 -1.93 0.92 -3.08
C LEU A 72 -0.69 1.19 -2.20
N ALA A 73 0.31 1.92 -2.73
CA ALA A 73 1.48 2.34 -1.98
C ALA A 73 1.13 3.20 -0.76
N LEU A 74 0.18 4.14 -0.87
CA LEU A 74 -0.33 4.94 0.25
C LEU A 74 -0.93 4.07 1.36
N ILE A 75 -1.73 3.05 1.01
CA ILE A 75 -2.31 2.14 2.00
C ILE A 75 -1.23 1.30 2.70
N LEU A 76 -0.23 0.78 1.98
CA LEU A 76 0.84 -0.02 2.57
C LEU A 76 1.80 0.83 3.42
N ALA A 77 2.17 2.03 2.96
CA ALA A 77 2.98 2.98 3.73
C ALA A 77 2.30 3.37 5.05
N LEU A 78 0.96 3.51 5.08
CA LEU A 78 0.20 3.72 6.32
C LEU A 78 0.30 2.54 7.30
N VAL A 79 0.41 1.30 6.80
CA VAL A 79 0.55 0.11 7.66
C VAL A 79 2.00 -0.08 8.14
N VAL A 80 3.00 0.36 7.37
CA VAL A 80 4.43 0.27 7.71
C VAL A 80 4.92 1.44 8.60
N GLU A 81 4.23 2.60 8.59
CA GLU A 81 4.58 3.76 9.42
C GLU A 81 4.84 3.42 10.91
N PRO A 82 4.03 2.60 11.61
CA PRO A 82 4.29 2.24 13.00
C PRO A 82 5.60 1.47 13.20
N THR A 83 5.97 0.61 12.25
CA THR A 83 7.23 -0.14 12.28
C THR A 83 8.42 0.81 12.20
N VAL A 84 8.41 1.79 11.30
CA VAL A 84 9.46 2.82 11.28
C VAL A 84 9.48 3.61 12.59
N LYS A 85 8.31 4.01 13.10
CA LYS A 85 8.20 4.83 14.31
C LYS A 85 8.61 4.12 15.61
N SER A 86 8.59 2.78 15.66
CA SER A 86 9.09 2.05 16.84
C SER A 86 10.63 2.10 16.95
N TYR A 87 11.35 2.21 15.83
CA TYR A 87 12.81 2.36 15.80
C TYR A 87 13.28 3.81 15.68
N GLN A 88 12.54 4.66 14.95
CA GLN A 88 12.89 6.05 14.66
C GLN A 88 11.73 7.03 15.00
N PRO A 89 11.28 7.12 16.26
CA PRO A 89 10.08 7.87 16.65
C PRO A 89 10.16 9.39 16.40
N GLN A 90 11.36 9.94 16.26
CA GLN A 90 11.59 11.37 15.99
C GLN A 90 11.69 11.70 14.49
N ASN A 91 11.64 10.69 13.62
CA ASN A 91 11.85 10.88 12.19
C ASN A 91 10.52 11.10 11.46
N ASN A 92 10.39 12.26 10.80
CA ASN A 92 9.15 12.71 10.17
C ASN A 92 9.02 12.31 8.70
N PHE A 93 10.04 11.67 8.08
CA PHE A 93 9.97 11.34 6.64
C PHE A 93 8.73 10.50 6.31
N THR A 94 8.30 9.61 7.21
CA THR A 94 7.11 8.77 7.01
C THR A 94 5.86 9.60 6.81
N GLN A 95 5.62 10.58 7.69
CA GLN A 95 4.51 11.52 7.57
C GLN A 95 4.66 12.39 6.32
N SER A 96 5.85 12.92 6.05
CA SER A 96 6.10 13.75 4.86
C SER A 96 5.88 12.97 3.55
N THR A 97 6.26 11.70 3.46
CA THR A 97 5.97 10.83 2.32
C THR A 97 4.47 10.61 2.16
N LEU A 98 3.74 10.34 3.25
CA LEU A 98 2.28 10.18 3.20
C LEU A 98 1.55 11.45 2.75
N GLU A 99 2.02 12.63 3.18
CA GLU A 99 1.50 13.93 2.76
C GLU A 99 1.87 14.27 1.31
N LEU A 100 3.07 13.88 0.85
CA LEU A 100 3.50 13.98 -0.55
C LEU A 100 2.62 13.11 -1.45
N LEU A 101 2.38 11.84 -1.12
CA LEU A 101 1.50 10.93 -1.87
C LEU A 101 0.09 11.52 -2.03
N GLU A 102 -0.49 12.02 -0.94
CA GLU A 102 -1.82 12.65 -0.91
C GLU A 102 -1.88 13.91 -1.80
N ARG A 103 -0.92 14.83 -1.64
CA ARG A 103 -0.84 16.06 -2.45
C ARG A 103 -0.59 15.75 -3.92
N TRP A 104 0.23 14.75 -4.21
CA TRP A 104 0.49 14.30 -5.57
C TRP A 104 -0.79 13.72 -6.19
N ILE A 105 -1.56 12.87 -5.49
CA ILE A 105 -2.85 12.33 -5.97
C ILE A 105 -3.78 13.47 -6.40
N PHE A 106 -3.95 14.49 -5.55
CA PHE A 106 -4.79 15.64 -5.88
C PHE A 106 -4.25 16.45 -7.07
N SER A 107 -2.93 16.63 -7.18
CA SER A 107 -2.29 17.34 -8.31
C SER A 107 -2.55 16.69 -9.68
N GLN A 108 -2.82 15.38 -9.74
CA GLN A 108 -3.07 14.66 -10.99
C GLN A 108 -4.53 14.69 -11.45
N ILE A 109 -5.48 15.01 -10.56
CA ILE A 109 -6.93 14.94 -10.83
C ILE A 109 -7.61 16.32 -10.80
N ASP A 110 -7.06 17.29 -10.08
CA ASP A 110 -7.57 18.66 -10.05
C ASP A 110 -6.74 19.57 -10.96
N SER A 111 -7.38 20.06 -12.03
CA SER A 111 -6.78 21.02 -12.96
C SER A 111 -6.34 22.30 -12.28
N ASP A 112 -7.06 22.70 -11.22
CA ASP A 112 -6.81 23.94 -10.49
C ASP A 112 -5.54 23.81 -9.62
N LEU A 113 -5.13 22.59 -9.28
CA LEU A 113 -3.89 22.27 -8.57
C LEU A 113 -2.72 21.91 -9.51
N SER A 114 -2.97 21.50 -10.76
CA SER A 114 -1.95 21.11 -11.75
C SER A 114 -1.08 22.28 -12.29
N SER A 115 -0.78 23.28 -11.47
CA SER A 115 0.10 24.39 -11.82
C SER A 115 1.56 23.95 -11.96
N LYS A 116 2.29 24.56 -12.91
CA LYS A 116 3.74 24.34 -13.07
C LYS A 116 4.54 24.65 -11.80
N LYS A 117 4.07 25.57 -10.94
CA LYS A 117 4.70 25.89 -9.66
C LYS A 117 4.61 24.70 -8.70
N LEU A 118 3.40 24.13 -8.53
CA LEU A 118 3.21 22.97 -7.65
C LEU A 118 4.02 21.75 -8.14
N GLN A 119 4.12 21.53 -9.45
CA GLN A 119 4.95 20.45 -10.01
C GLN A 119 6.45 20.60 -9.63
N ILE A 120 6.98 21.83 -9.61
CA ILE A 120 8.37 22.09 -9.17
C ILE A 120 8.51 21.88 -7.67
N GLU A 121 7.54 22.33 -6.87
CA GLU A 121 7.52 22.15 -5.41
C GLU A 121 7.46 20.66 -5.03
N LEU A 122 6.60 19.88 -5.70
CA LEU A 122 6.51 18.43 -5.52
C LEU A 122 7.81 17.71 -5.92
N GLN A 123 8.47 18.11 -7.02
CA GLN A 123 9.73 17.49 -7.42
C GLN A 123 10.83 17.76 -6.40
N GLN A 124 10.95 19.00 -5.90
CA GLN A 124 11.93 19.32 -4.84
C GLN A 124 11.68 18.52 -3.55
N GLU A 125 10.41 18.24 -3.24
CA GLU A 125 10.03 17.44 -2.08
C GLU A 125 10.32 15.94 -2.27
N ILE A 126 10.13 15.41 -3.49
CA ILE A 126 10.59 14.08 -3.91
C ILE A 126 12.12 13.98 -3.71
N ASP A 127 12.89 14.87 -4.35
CA ASP A 127 14.37 14.85 -4.32
C ASP A 127 14.90 14.90 -2.88
N ASN A 128 14.28 15.71 -2.01
CA ASN A 128 14.64 15.82 -0.59
C ASN A 128 14.29 14.54 0.21
N LEU A 129 13.11 13.95 -0.01
CA LEU A 129 12.70 12.74 0.70
C LEU A 129 13.47 11.51 0.24
N GLU A 130 13.80 11.38 -1.05
CA GLU A 130 14.69 10.31 -1.54
C GLU A 130 16.05 10.38 -0.85
N ALA A 131 16.63 11.57 -0.70
CA ALA A 131 17.89 11.76 0.01
C ALA A 131 17.80 11.35 1.49
N ILE A 132 16.74 11.76 2.20
CA ILE A 132 16.52 11.40 3.61
C ILE A 132 16.31 9.89 3.78
N VAL A 133 15.47 9.28 2.94
CA VAL A 133 15.18 7.83 3.04
C VAL A 133 16.41 6.99 2.67
N ALA A 134 17.30 7.49 1.82
CA ALA A 134 18.58 6.85 1.50
C ALA A 134 19.69 7.02 2.56
N GLU A 135 19.51 7.83 3.62
CA GLU A 135 20.54 7.99 4.67
C GLU A 135 20.87 6.65 5.37
N PRO A 136 22.14 6.28 5.56
CA PRO A 136 22.51 5.03 6.23
C PRO A 136 21.84 4.85 7.59
N ILE A 137 21.34 3.64 7.86
CA ILE A 137 20.79 3.27 9.16
C ILE A 137 21.94 3.17 10.17
N ASP A 138 21.87 3.93 11.26
CA ASP A 138 22.84 3.86 12.37
C ASP A 138 22.63 2.57 13.19
N PRO A 139 23.59 1.62 13.18
CA PRO A 139 23.46 0.38 13.94
C PRO A 139 23.36 0.61 15.44
N VAL A 140 23.95 1.69 15.96
CA VAL A 140 23.96 2.02 17.39
C VAL A 140 22.56 2.38 17.90
N GLN A 141 21.71 2.93 17.03
CA GLN A 141 20.31 3.27 17.37
C GLN A 141 19.36 2.07 17.25
N THR A 142 19.75 1.05 16.47
CA THR A 142 18.83 0.00 16.04
C THR A 142 19.01 -1.32 16.81
N GLY A 143 20.23 -1.59 17.32
CA GLY A 143 20.54 -2.80 18.09
C GLY A 143 20.89 -4.01 17.22
N ASP A 144 20.29 -5.16 17.49
CA ASP A 144 20.64 -6.44 16.86
C ASP A 144 20.28 -6.51 15.36
N ILE A 145 20.91 -7.43 14.63
CA ILE A 145 20.80 -7.59 13.16
C ILE A 145 19.35 -7.75 12.68
N ALA A 146 18.49 -8.44 13.46
CA ALA A 146 17.08 -8.59 13.12
C ALA A 146 16.33 -7.24 13.06
N ASN A 147 16.65 -6.33 13.97
CA ASN A 147 16.07 -4.97 13.95
C ASN A 147 16.57 -4.16 12.75
N LEU A 148 17.83 -4.34 12.34
CA LEU A 148 18.39 -3.71 11.14
C LEU A 148 17.65 -4.13 9.86
N GLN A 149 17.30 -5.42 9.74
CA GLN A 149 16.50 -5.89 8.62
C GLN A 149 15.10 -5.26 8.62
N ILE A 150 14.40 -5.32 9.75
CA ILE A 150 13.05 -4.73 9.90
C ILE A 150 13.03 -3.24 9.51
N ILE A 151 13.96 -2.43 10.03
CA ILE A 151 13.99 -0.99 9.69
C ILE A 151 14.48 -0.73 8.26
N SER A 152 15.31 -1.58 7.67
CA SER A 152 15.72 -1.45 6.26
C SER A 152 14.53 -1.65 5.33
N GLU A 153 13.87 -2.80 5.42
CA GLU A 153 12.70 -3.14 4.59
C GLU A 153 11.55 -2.15 4.84
N SER A 154 11.36 -1.71 6.09
CA SER A 154 10.39 -0.64 6.39
C SER A 154 10.73 0.70 5.72
N ARG A 155 12.03 1.05 5.60
CA ARG A 155 12.46 2.28 4.89
C ARG A 155 12.41 2.10 3.38
N ASP A 156 12.71 0.92 2.85
CA ASP A 156 12.61 0.60 1.43
C ASP A 156 11.15 0.67 0.94
N VAL A 157 10.15 0.31 1.76
CA VAL A 157 8.73 0.61 1.47
C VAL A 157 8.48 2.10 1.25
N PHE A 158 9.02 2.99 2.10
CA PHE A 158 8.83 4.44 1.92
C PHE A 158 9.61 5.01 0.74
N LYS A 159 10.81 4.48 0.45
CA LYS A 159 11.59 4.81 -0.76
C LYS A 159 10.80 4.42 -2.02
N ASN A 160 10.22 3.23 -2.02
CA ASN A 160 9.43 2.73 -3.13
C ASN A 160 8.07 3.43 -3.24
N ALA A 161 7.49 3.88 -2.12
CA ALA A 161 6.33 4.76 -2.14
C ALA A 161 6.65 6.13 -2.77
N ILE A 162 7.89 6.62 -2.71
CA ILE A 162 8.30 7.82 -3.47
C ILE A 162 8.50 7.47 -4.96
N ARG A 163 9.21 6.38 -5.27
CA ARG A 163 9.41 5.90 -6.66
C ARG A 163 8.10 5.64 -7.40
N VAL A 164 7.01 5.27 -6.71
CA VAL A 164 5.69 5.04 -7.32
C VAL A 164 5.10 6.30 -7.98
N LEU A 165 5.63 7.49 -7.69
CA LEU A 165 5.22 8.75 -8.30
C LEU A 165 5.78 8.94 -9.73
N ASP A 166 6.79 8.16 -10.10
CA ASP A 166 7.26 8.01 -11.47
C ASP A 166 6.46 6.91 -12.19
N ARG A 167 5.85 7.27 -13.33
CA ARG A 167 5.03 6.37 -14.14
C ARG A 167 5.80 5.18 -14.69
N GLU A 168 7.09 5.35 -14.96
CA GLU A 168 7.92 4.29 -15.55
C GLU A 168 8.35 3.27 -14.49
N GLN A 169 8.38 3.66 -13.22
CA GLN A 169 8.75 2.81 -12.08
C GLN A 169 7.56 2.29 -11.27
N ALA A 170 6.35 2.83 -11.48
CA ALA A 170 5.21 2.61 -10.59
C ALA A 170 4.81 1.14 -10.37
N LYS A 171 4.90 0.26 -11.37
CA LYS A 171 4.63 -1.18 -11.19
C LYS A 171 5.71 -1.81 -10.32
N ASP A 172 6.97 -1.66 -10.73
CA ASP A 172 8.13 -2.33 -10.11
C ASP A 172 8.30 -1.85 -8.66
N ALA A 173 8.19 -0.55 -8.40
CA ALA A 173 8.19 0.00 -7.05
C ALA A 173 7.01 -0.51 -6.20
N THR A 174 5.83 -0.74 -6.80
CA THR A 174 4.71 -1.36 -6.08
C THR A 174 5.00 -2.83 -5.74
N LEU A 175 5.66 -3.57 -6.64
CA LEU A 175 6.05 -4.96 -6.39
C LEU A 175 7.10 -5.04 -5.27
N GLU A 176 8.12 -4.18 -5.28
CA GLU A 176 9.12 -4.12 -4.21
C GLU A 176 8.46 -3.81 -2.84
N ILE A 177 7.50 -2.87 -2.76
CA ILE A 177 6.73 -2.64 -1.52
C ILE A 177 6.03 -3.92 -1.06
N LEU A 178 5.43 -4.67 -1.98
CA LEU A 178 4.70 -5.89 -1.65
C LEU A 178 5.63 -6.99 -1.15
N GLN A 179 6.82 -7.13 -1.74
CA GLN A 179 7.86 -8.04 -1.26
C GLN A 179 8.31 -7.68 0.16
N ASP A 180 8.69 -6.41 0.41
CA ASP A 180 9.07 -5.92 1.76
C ASP A 180 7.97 -6.16 2.82
N CYS A 181 6.70 -6.08 2.41
CA CYS A 181 5.53 -6.26 3.28
C CYS A 181 5.16 -7.72 3.55
N LEU A 182 5.13 -8.57 2.50
CA LEU A 182 4.60 -9.93 2.54
C LEU A 182 5.67 -10.99 2.78
N GLU A 183 6.85 -10.81 2.17
CA GLU A 183 7.98 -11.73 2.23
C GLU A 183 9.09 -11.26 3.16
N GLY A 184 9.23 -9.95 3.33
CA GLY A 184 10.07 -9.30 4.33
C GLY A 184 9.38 -9.15 5.68
N TYR A 185 9.77 -8.07 6.36
CA TYR A 185 9.45 -7.78 7.74
C TYR A 185 9.02 -6.32 7.96
N ALA A 186 8.72 -5.55 6.91
CA ALA A 186 8.26 -4.16 7.04
C ALA A 186 6.95 -4.03 7.86
N ILE A 187 6.12 -5.07 7.85
CA ILE A 187 4.90 -5.19 8.66
C ILE A 187 5.07 -6.28 9.75
N PHE A 188 6.26 -6.85 9.98
CA PHE A 188 6.57 -8.03 10.83
C PHE A 188 5.36 -8.79 11.42
N PRO A 189 4.54 -9.51 10.62
CA PRO A 189 3.33 -10.15 11.12
C PRO A 189 3.59 -11.49 11.87
N GLY A 190 4.86 -11.87 12.03
CA GLY A 190 5.26 -13.25 12.33
C GLY A 190 4.92 -14.22 11.19
N SER A 191 5.40 -15.46 11.25
CA SER A 191 5.12 -16.46 10.21
C SER A 191 3.62 -16.80 10.10
N SER A 192 2.91 -16.89 11.23
CA SER A 192 1.48 -17.17 11.26
C SER A 192 0.61 -16.05 10.68
N GLY A 193 1.07 -14.80 10.66
CA GLY A 193 0.30 -13.66 10.19
C GLY A 193 0.49 -13.32 8.70
N ARG A 194 1.46 -13.93 8.00
CA ARG A 194 1.75 -13.65 6.57
C ARG A 194 0.56 -13.93 5.68
N ARG A 195 -0.10 -15.07 5.86
CA ARG A 195 -1.27 -15.44 5.07
C ARG A 195 -2.46 -14.49 5.30
N ASP A 196 -2.68 -14.05 6.54
CA ASP A 196 -3.72 -13.07 6.86
C ASP A 196 -3.41 -11.67 6.29
N LEU A 197 -2.13 -11.27 6.26
CA LEU A 197 -1.70 -10.02 5.62
C LEU A 197 -1.90 -10.07 4.10
N PHE A 198 -1.57 -11.20 3.47
CA PHE A 198 -1.82 -11.45 2.04
C PHE A 198 -3.32 -11.45 1.71
N ASP A 199 -4.15 -12.20 2.47
CA ASP A 199 -5.61 -12.22 2.29
C ASP A 199 -6.20 -10.80 2.52
N TRP A 200 -5.68 -10.00 3.45
CA TRP A 200 -6.09 -8.59 3.62
C TRP A 200 -5.72 -7.73 2.41
N TRP A 201 -4.48 -7.82 1.91
CA TRP A 201 -4.06 -7.08 0.72
C TRP A 201 -4.94 -7.44 -0.48
N LEU A 202 -5.11 -8.73 -0.75
CA LEU A 202 -5.83 -9.24 -1.91
C LEU A 202 -7.34 -8.93 -1.87
N LEU A 203 -7.96 -8.94 -0.69
CA LEU A 203 -9.41 -8.80 -0.53
C LEU A 203 -9.89 -7.40 -0.16
N GLU A 204 -9.12 -6.63 0.61
CA GLU A 204 -9.46 -5.25 0.97
C GLU A 204 -8.69 -4.24 0.11
N VAL A 205 -7.35 -4.33 0.05
CA VAL A 205 -6.51 -3.30 -0.58
C VAL A 205 -6.67 -3.29 -2.10
N VAL A 206 -6.60 -4.44 -2.78
CA VAL A 206 -6.73 -4.50 -4.25
C VAL A 206 -8.09 -3.95 -4.74
N PRO A 207 -9.25 -4.34 -4.18
CA PRO A 207 -10.54 -3.72 -4.54
C PRO A 207 -10.68 -2.25 -4.11
N ALA A 208 -10.07 -1.85 -2.99
CA ALA A 208 -10.06 -0.46 -2.53
C ALA A 208 -9.27 0.43 -3.51
N SER A 209 -8.05 0.03 -3.87
CA SER A 209 -7.21 0.71 -4.86
C SER A 209 -7.87 0.78 -6.23
N TRP A 210 -8.51 -0.30 -6.71
CA TRP A 210 -9.21 -0.30 -8.01
C TRP A 210 -10.19 0.87 -8.17
N TYR A 211 -10.82 1.29 -7.07
CA TYR A 211 -11.81 2.37 -6.99
C TYR A 211 -11.33 3.65 -6.29
N LEU A 212 -10.06 3.71 -5.86
CA LEU A 212 -9.47 4.81 -5.07
C LEU A 212 -10.28 5.11 -3.79
N LEU A 213 -10.57 4.06 -3.02
CA LEU A 213 -11.36 4.11 -1.78
C LEU A 213 -10.53 3.70 -0.57
N SER A 214 -10.97 4.12 0.61
CA SER A 214 -10.50 3.56 1.87
C SER A 214 -10.89 2.08 1.96
N PRO A 215 -9.98 1.18 2.38
CA PRO A 215 -10.34 -0.17 2.80
C PRO A 215 -11.22 -0.09 4.06
N ARG A 216 -11.81 -1.21 4.51
CA ARG A 216 -12.71 -1.17 5.68
C ARG A 216 -11.96 -1.19 7.02
N ALA A 217 -10.77 -1.78 7.01
CA ALA A 217 -9.81 -1.81 8.09
C ALA A 217 -8.39 -1.85 7.49
N LEU A 218 -7.41 -1.31 8.21
CA LEU A 218 -6.00 -1.54 7.90
C LEU A 218 -5.55 -2.82 8.61
N TYR A 219 -4.60 -3.52 8.02
CA TYR A 219 -3.85 -4.52 8.78
C TYR A 219 -3.07 -3.80 9.87
N VAL A 220 -3.16 -4.29 11.11
CA VAL A 220 -2.39 -3.78 12.24
C VAL A 220 -1.95 -4.97 13.07
N GLY A 221 -0.67 -4.96 13.40
CA GLY A 221 -0.06 -5.98 14.22
C GLY A 221 -0.47 -5.96 15.68
N GLU A 222 -0.51 -7.14 16.30
CA GLU A 222 -0.75 -7.29 17.74
C GLU A 222 0.29 -6.57 18.61
N TRP A 223 1.47 -6.22 18.07
CA TRP A 223 2.54 -5.49 18.77
C TRP A 223 2.31 -3.98 18.89
N LEU A 224 1.38 -3.38 18.13
CA LEU A 224 1.15 -1.94 18.20
C LEU A 224 0.28 -1.60 19.43
N GLU A 225 0.66 -0.60 20.21
CA GLU A 225 -0.19 -0.06 21.28
C GLU A 225 -1.30 0.84 20.68
N ASN A 226 -2.49 0.86 21.29
CA ASN A 226 -3.64 1.69 20.86
C ASN A 226 -4.11 1.45 19.40
N GLN A 227 -4.09 0.19 18.96
CA GLN A 227 -4.44 -0.25 17.59
C GLN A 227 -5.78 0.29 17.08
N GLU A 228 -6.80 0.33 17.93
CA GLU A 228 -8.14 0.81 17.55
C GLU A 228 -8.13 2.31 17.21
N GLU A 229 -7.40 3.12 17.97
CA GLU A 229 -7.25 4.56 17.73
C GLU A 229 -6.44 4.81 16.45
N PHE A 230 -5.32 4.10 16.27
CA PHE A 230 -4.50 4.16 15.07
C PHE A 230 -5.30 3.78 13.81
N GLN A 231 -6.02 2.64 13.82
CA GLN A 231 -6.86 2.24 12.70
C GLN A 231 -7.94 3.29 12.40
N LEU A 232 -8.62 3.79 13.43
CA LEU A 232 -9.69 4.77 13.27
C LEU A 232 -9.18 6.07 12.63
N GLU A 233 -8.05 6.59 13.09
CA GLU A 233 -7.43 7.80 12.52
C GLU A 233 -7.07 7.59 11.05
N ARG A 234 -6.38 6.50 10.72
CA ARG A 234 -5.84 6.29 9.35
C ARG A 234 -6.93 5.91 8.36
N ILE A 235 -7.94 5.13 8.78
CA ILE A 235 -9.13 4.86 7.96
C ILE A 235 -9.92 6.14 7.71
N LYS A 236 -10.08 7.01 8.72
CA LYS A 236 -10.74 8.32 8.57
C LYS A 236 -9.98 9.22 7.58
N LYS A 237 -8.65 9.31 7.67
CA LYS A 237 -7.84 10.04 6.68
C LYS A 237 -8.04 9.49 5.27
N LEU A 238 -7.95 8.18 5.06
CA LEU A 238 -8.19 7.56 3.76
C LEU A 238 -9.62 7.81 3.23
N GLN A 239 -10.64 7.83 4.11
CA GLN A 239 -12.02 8.16 3.73
C GLN A 239 -12.17 9.62 3.29
N GLU A 240 -11.51 10.56 3.98
CA GLU A 240 -11.47 11.98 3.64
C GLU A 240 -10.81 12.20 2.26
N ILE A 241 -9.68 11.55 1.99
CA ILE A 241 -9.02 11.60 0.67
C ILE A 241 -9.94 10.99 -0.40
N SER A 242 -10.52 9.80 -0.15
CA SER A 242 -11.44 9.12 -1.08
C SER A 242 -12.65 9.99 -1.45
N SER A 243 -13.19 10.72 -0.47
CA SER A 243 -14.32 11.62 -0.64
C SER A 243 -13.97 12.81 -1.56
N GLN A 244 -12.80 13.41 -1.34
CA GLN A 244 -12.29 14.51 -2.17
C GLN A 244 -12.01 14.04 -3.61
N VAL A 245 -11.34 12.90 -3.78
CA VAL A 245 -11.08 12.28 -5.10
C VAL A 245 -12.38 12.06 -5.89
N ARG A 246 -13.41 11.49 -5.25
CA ARG A 246 -14.75 11.32 -5.87
C ARG A 246 -15.43 12.64 -6.22
N SER A 247 -15.30 13.66 -5.35
CA SER A 247 -15.86 15.00 -5.60
C SER A 247 -15.25 15.62 -6.87
N ILE A 248 -13.94 15.55 -7.00
CA ILE A 248 -13.18 16.06 -8.16
C ILE A 248 -13.59 15.32 -9.44
N PHE A 249 -13.66 13.98 -9.42
CA PHE A 249 -14.15 13.23 -10.58
C PHE A 249 -15.60 13.58 -10.97
N THR A 250 -16.46 13.87 -10.00
CA THR A 250 -17.86 14.27 -10.25
C THR A 250 -17.95 15.68 -10.86
N LYS A 251 -17.13 16.63 -10.37
CA LYS A 251 -16.95 17.97 -10.95
C LYS A 251 -16.51 17.85 -12.43
N ASN A 252 -15.44 17.10 -12.68
CA ASN A 252 -14.84 16.96 -14.01
C ASN A 252 -15.71 16.17 -15.02
N ALA A 253 -16.64 15.32 -14.54
CA ALA A 253 -17.60 14.62 -15.40
C ALA A 253 -18.85 15.47 -15.75
N SER A 254 -18.99 16.65 -15.13
CA SER A 254 -20.14 17.56 -15.32
C SER A 254 -19.82 18.77 -16.21
N THR A 255 -18.60 18.82 -16.76
CA THR A 255 -18.04 19.89 -17.61
C THR A 255 -17.71 19.38 -19.01
#